data_AF-A0A315QRL9-F1
#
_entry.id   AF-A0A315QRL9-F1
#
_cell.length_a   1.000
_cell.length_b   1.000
_cell.length_c   1.000
_cell.angle_alpha   90.00
_cell.angle_beta   90.00
_cell.angle_gamma   90.00
#
_symmetry.space_group_name_H-M   'P 1'
#
loop_
_entity.id
_entity.type
_entity.pdbx_description
1 polymer ?
#
loop_
_entity_poly.entity_id
_entity_poly.type
_entity_poly.pdbx_seq_one_letter_code
_entity_poly.pdbx_strand_id
1 'polypeptide(L)'
;DQLRERYLNSNLSEKRKILSELSSRELNNIKVGDKPILIEELEWYFSTEELAEMIYELKDAPEIKINPGLVDQKNYYLAGYKGGSEPGVLQFTHLLQKREESDIYAISVTINNREQAVDGQKAAQLTSRLISAVVGP
;
A
#
# COMPACT_ATOMS: atom_id res chain seq x y z
N ASP A 1 5.81 25.17 2.88
CA ASP A 1 7.18 25.02 2.35
C ASP A 1 8.24 25.00 3.44
N GLN A 2 8.41 26.04 4.26
CA GLN A 2 9.43 26.08 5.31
C GLN A 2 9.40 24.90 6.32
N LEU A 3 8.20 24.46 6.74
CA LEU A 3 8.08 23.32 7.67
C LEU A 3 8.47 21.98 7.02
N ARG A 4 8.12 21.80 5.75
CA ARG A 4 8.48 20.62 4.95
C ARG A 4 9.99 20.55 4.79
N GLU A 5 10.63 21.64 4.37
CA GLU A 5 12.08 21.71 4.24
C GLU A 5 12.78 21.43 5.57
N ARG A 6 12.29 22.01 6.67
CA ARG A 6 12.81 21.72 8.02
C ARG A 6 12.69 20.22 8.32
N TYR A 7 11.53 19.61 8.07
CA TYR A 7 11.33 18.18 8.31
C TYR A 7 12.26 17.29 7.48
N LEU A 8 12.35 17.53 6.17
CA LEU A 8 13.16 16.72 5.25
C LEU A 8 14.65 16.75 5.60
N ASN A 9 15.16 17.90 6.01
CA ASN A 9 16.58 18.10 6.35
C ASN A 9 16.92 17.82 7.83
N SER A 10 15.96 17.34 8.62
CA SER A 10 16.14 17.10 10.06
C SER A 10 16.53 15.66 10.39
N ASN A 11 17.28 15.49 11.48
CA ASN A 11 17.48 14.17 12.10
C ASN A 11 16.20 13.66 12.79
N LEU A 12 16.21 12.40 13.23
CA LEU A 12 15.04 11.75 13.82
C LEU A 12 14.48 12.48 15.06
N SER A 13 15.35 13.00 15.93
CA SER A 13 14.93 13.73 17.14
C SER A 13 14.17 14.99 16.78
N GLU A 14 14.71 15.77 15.85
CA GLU A 14 14.08 17.01 15.39
C GLU A 14 12.82 16.75 14.56
N LYS A 15 12.78 15.69 13.73
CA LYS A 15 11.54 15.23 13.05
C LYS A 15 10.42 14.95 14.05
N ARG A 16 10.71 14.25 15.15
CA ARG A 16 9.72 13.97 16.21
C ARG A 16 9.25 15.23 16.92
N LYS A 17 10.16 16.18 17.18
CA LYS A 17 9.80 17.49 17.75
C LYS A 17 8.86 18.26 16.82
N ILE A 18 9.16 18.31 15.53
CA ILE A 18 8.29 18.93 14.51
C ILE A 18 6.90 18.28 14.50
N LEU A 19 6.80 16.94 14.53
CA LEU A 19 5.51 16.24 14.58
C LEU A 19 4.73 16.56 15.87
N SER A 20 5.41 16.74 17.00
CA SER A 20 4.78 17.19 18.25
C SER A 20 4.30 18.64 18.21
N GLU A 21 5.00 19.54 17.50
CA GLU A 21 4.55 20.92 17.26
C GLU A 21 3.34 20.96 16.31
N LEU A 22 3.22 19.97 15.41
CA LEU A 22 2.12 19.82 14.47
C LEU A 22 0.86 19.24 15.11
N SER A 23 0.98 18.34 16.08
CA SER A 23 -0.17 17.68 16.70
C SER A 23 -1.13 18.63 17.42
N SER A 24 -0.65 19.83 17.81
CA SER A 24 -1.48 20.88 18.42
C SER A 24 -2.14 21.81 17.41
N ARG A 25 -1.93 21.62 16.10
CA ARG A 25 -2.50 22.47 15.05
C ARG A 25 -3.75 21.84 14.46
N GLU A 26 -4.79 22.65 14.26
CA GLU A 26 -5.93 22.22 13.46
C GLU A 26 -5.54 22.14 11.98
N LEU A 27 -5.68 20.95 11.39
CA LEU A 27 -5.41 20.72 9.97
C LEU A 27 -6.66 21.07 9.15
N ASN A 28 -6.89 22.37 8.94
CA ASN A 28 -7.98 22.85 8.10
C ASN A 28 -7.52 22.96 6.62
N ASN A 29 -8.41 22.62 5.68
CA ASN A 29 -8.21 22.78 4.23
C ASN A 29 -7.03 21.99 3.62
N ILE A 30 -6.83 20.74 4.03
CA ILE A 30 -5.87 19.84 3.37
C ILE A 30 -6.32 19.60 1.92
N LYS A 31 -5.51 20.02 0.95
CA LYS A 31 -5.69 19.69 -0.46
C LYS A 31 -4.69 18.62 -0.85
N VAL A 32 -5.17 17.46 -1.26
CA VAL A 32 -4.35 16.42 -1.88
C VAL A 32 -4.21 16.75 -3.35
N GLY A 33 -2.98 16.82 -3.84
CA GLY A 33 -2.68 17.07 -5.25
C GLY A 33 -2.97 15.86 -6.14
N ASP A 34 -2.90 16.05 -7.45
CA ASP A 34 -3.07 15.00 -8.48
C ASP A 34 -1.73 14.56 -9.10
N LYS A 35 -0.61 15.06 -8.56
CA LYS A 35 0.74 14.80 -9.07
C LYS A 35 1.61 14.16 -8.00
N PRO A 36 2.57 13.31 -8.42
CA PRO A 36 3.64 12.81 -7.55
C PRO A 36 4.27 13.90 -6.70
N ILE A 37 4.43 13.63 -5.41
CA ILE A 37 5.07 14.55 -4.48
C ILE A 37 5.91 13.78 -3.46
N LEU A 38 7.19 14.12 -3.36
CA LEU A 38 8.12 13.59 -2.35
C LEU A 38 8.20 12.05 -2.26
N ILE A 39 7.97 11.33 -3.36
CA ILE A 39 7.94 9.86 -3.38
C ILE A 39 9.25 9.23 -2.87
N GLU A 40 10.39 9.93 -2.99
CA GLU A 40 11.70 9.43 -2.57
C GLU A 40 12.18 10.04 -1.24
N GLU A 41 11.47 11.03 -0.72
CA GLU A 41 11.88 11.82 0.43
C GLU A 41 10.93 11.68 1.64
N LEU A 42 9.65 11.43 1.40
CA LEU A 42 8.61 11.40 2.43
C LEU A 42 7.49 10.42 2.07
N GLU A 43 7.74 9.14 2.30
CA GLU A 43 6.77 8.06 2.11
C GLU A 43 7.00 6.88 3.06
N TRP A 44 6.08 5.91 3.06
CA TRP A 44 6.25 4.62 3.73
C TRP A 44 6.95 3.59 2.84
N TYR A 45 8.25 3.40 3.04
CA TYR A 45 9.06 2.47 2.25
C TYR A 45 9.00 1.04 2.77
N PHE A 46 8.57 0.12 1.90
CA PHE A 46 8.63 -1.32 2.10
C PHE A 46 8.91 -2.02 0.76
N SER A 47 9.69 -3.11 0.82
CA SER A 47 9.83 -4.06 -0.28
C SER A 47 8.57 -4.91 -0.44
N THR A 48 8.37 -5.50 -1.62
CA THR A 48 7.26 -6.43 -1.85
C THR A 48 7.37 -7.70 -1.01
N GLU A 49 8.59 -8.08 -0.61
CA GLU A 49 8.87 -9.22 0.27
C GLU A 49 8.39 -8.93 1.71
N GLU A 50 8.80 -7.80 2.30
CA GLU A 50 8.34 -7.38 3.64
C GLU A 50 6.81 -7.28 3.70
N LEU A 51 6.18 -6.75 2.63
CA LEU A 51 4.71 -6.66 2.55
C LEU A 51 4.04 -8.04 2.46
N ALA A 52 4.62 -8.97 1.70
CA ALA A 52 4.11 -10.33 1.56
C ALA A 52 4.22 -11.11 2.87
N GLU A 53 5.34 -10.97 3.58
CA GLU A 53 5.55 -11.55 4.91
C GLU A 53 4.55 -10.95 5.92
N MET A 54 4.44 -9.62 5.96
CA MET A 54 3.56 -8.93 6.90
C MET A 54 2.08 -9.31 6.72
N ILE A 55 1.58 -9.39 5.48
CA ILE A 55 0.19 -9.80 5.28
C ILE A 55 -0.03 -11.27 5.66
N TYR A 56 0.98 -12.13 5.48
CA TYR A 56 0.91 -13.54 5.85
C TYR A 56 0.87 -13.71 7.38
N GLU A 57 1.67 -12.93 8.13
CA GLU A 57 1.59 -12.89 9.59
C GLU A 57 0.19 -12.50 10.09
N LEU A 58 -0.52 -11.66 9.32
CA LEU A 58 -1.88 -11.23 9.59
C LEU A 58 -2.97 -12.18 9.03
N LYS A 59 -2.64 -13.38 8.53
CA LYS A 59 -3.62 -14.30 7.90
C LYS A 59 -4.86 -14.61 8.74
N ASP A 60 -4.73 -14.54 10.06
CA ASP A 60 -5.80 -14.83 11.02
C ASP A 60 -6.61 -13.58 11.41
N ALA A 61 -6.10 -12.39 11.09
CA ALA A 61 -6.74 -11.12 11.39
C ALA A 61 -7.99 -10.91 10.50
N PRO A 62 -9.16 -10.59 11.08
CA PRO A 62 -10.37 -10.33 10.29
C PRO A 62 -10.27 -9.05 9.45
N GLU A 63 -9.45 -8.07 9.86
CA GLU A 63 -9.34 -6.74 9.23
C GLU A 63 -8.87 -6.82 7.78
N ILE A 64 -7.93 -7.73 7.48
CA ILE A 64 -7.44 -7.90 6.11
C ILE A 64 -8.47 -8.58 5.21
N LYS A 65 -9.52 -9.22 5.77
CA LYS A 65 -10.52 -10.01 5.03
C LYS A 65 -11.80 -9.24 4.71
N ILE A 66 -11.92 -7.98 5.15
CA ILE A 66 -13.10 -7.13 4.92
C ILE A 66 -13.20 -6.72 3.45
N ASN A 67 -12.08 -6.34 2.85
CA ASN A 67 -11.98 -5.96 1.44
C ASN A 67 -11.13 -7.00 0.73
N PRO A 68 -11.66 -7.77 -0.24
CA PRO A 68 -10.87 -8.77 -0.98
C PRO A 68 -9.97 -8.15 -2.07
N GLY A 69 -10.03 -6.83 -2.27
CA GLY A 69 -9.27 -6.12 -3.30
C GLY A 69 -9.73 -6.52 -4.69
N LEU A 70 -8.82 -7.10 -5.47
CA LEU A 70 -9.02 -7.42 -6.89
C LEU A 70 -9.66 -8.79 -7.14
N VAL A 71 -10.09 -9.52 -6.10
CA VAL A 71 -10.72 -10.85 -6.25
C VAL A 71 -12.15 -10.86 -5.73
N ASP A 72 -12.97 -11.80 -6.23
CA ASP A 72 -14.26 -12.12 -5.61
C ASP A 72 -14.02 -13.12 -4.46
N GLN A 73 -14.29 -12.68 -3.23
CA GLN A 73 -14.10 -13.47 -2.02
C GLN A 73 -14.82 -14.83 -2.07
N LYS A 74 -15.93 -14.96 -2.81
CA LYS A 74 -16.68 -16.23 -2.91
C LYS A 74 -15.89 -17.36 -3.59
N ASN A 75 -14.85 -17.02 -4.35
CA ASN A 75 -14.03 -17.98 -5.09
C ASN A 75 -12.79 -18.45 -4.30
N TYR A 76 -12.64 -18.00 -3.05
CA TYR A 76 -11.47 -18.27 -2.21
C TYR A 76 -11.90 -18.66 -0.80
N TYR A 77 -11.18 -19.59 -0.20
CA TYR A 77 -11.31 -19.90 1.22
C TYR A 77 -10.73 -18.77 2.09
N LEU A 78 -9.61 -18.20 1.67
CA LEU A 78 -8.98 -17.04 2.28
C LEU A 78 -8.75 -15.97 1.21
N ALA A 79 -9.28 -14.77 1.44
CA ALA A 79 -8.99 -13.58 0.65
C ALA A 79 -8.70 -12.41 1.59
N GLY A 80 -7.42 -12.18 1.85
CA GLY A 80 -6.90 -11.02 2.55
C GLY A 80 -6.35 -9.99 1.57
N TYR A 81 -6.53 -8.70 1.84
CA TYR A 81 -5.96 -7.65 1.01
C TYR A 81 -5.72 -6.35 1.76
N LYS A 82 -4.64 -5.67 1.37
CA LYS A 82 -4.45 -4.24 1.61
C LYS A 82 -3.83 -3.58 0.39
N GLY A 83 -4.27 -2.36 0.10
CA GLY A 83 -3.68 -1.51 -0.91
C GLY A 83 -3.25 -0.16 -0.36
N GLY A 84 -2.44 0.54 -1.16
CA GLY A 84 -2.01 1.92 -0.98
C GLY A 84 -2.05 2.68 -2.30
N SER A 85 -2.44 3.95 -2.27
CA SER A 85 -2.50 4.78 -3.47
C SER A 85 -2.26 6.25 -3.14
N GLU A 86 -1.29 6.83 -3.83
CA GLU A 86 -1.01 8.26 -3.93
C GLU A 86 -0.66 8.55 -5.41
N PRO A 87 -0.79 9.78 -5.95
CA PRO A 87 -0.25 10.07 -7.27
C PRO A 87 1.21 9.61 -7.42
N GLY A 88 1.45 8.68 -8.34
CA GLY A 88 2.77 8.11 -8.58
C GLY A 88 3.09 6.87 -7.76
N VAL A 89 2.26 6.47 -6.78
CA VAL A 89 2.45 5.26 -5.97
C VAL A 89 1.19 4.41 -6.02
N LEU A 90 1.33 3.15 -6.43
CA LEU A 90 0.28 2.15 -6.30
C LEU A 90 0.83 0.88 -5.68
N GLN A 91 0.06 0.33 -4.74
CA GLN A 91 0.41 -0.88 -4.04
C GLN A 91 -0.82 -1.78 -3.92
N PHE A 92 -0.62 -3.07 -4.23
CA PHE A 92 -1.58 -4.13 -4.02
C PHE A 92 -0.88 -5.29 -3.32
N THR A 93 -1.33 -5.67 -2.13
CA THR A 93 -0.88 -6.91 -1.47
C THR A 93 -2.08 -7.77 -1.13
N HIS A 94 -2.09 -8.98 -1.69
CA HIS A 94 -3.10 -10.01 -1.52
C HIS A 94 -2.54 -11.19 -0.75
N LEU A 95 -3.39 -11.81 0.07
CA LEU A 95 -3.16 -13.11 0.69
C LEU A 95 -4.31 -14.03 0.29
N LEU A 96 -4.02 -15.07 -0.49
CA LEU A 96 -5.03 -15.87 -1.17
C LEU A 96 -4.84 -17.36 -0.88
N GLN A 97 -5.96 -18.04 -0.59
CA GLN A 97 -6.02 -19.50 -0.52
C GLN A 97 -7.28 -19.95 -1.24
N LYS A 98 -7.13 -20.76 -2.29
CA LYS A 98 -8.26 -21.13 -3.15
C LYS A 98 -9.27 -22.03 -2.43
N ARG A 99 -8.77 -23.08 -1.79
CA ARG A 99 -9.53 -24.03 -0.96
C ARG A 99 -8.79 -24.25 0.35
N GLU A 100 -9.45 -24.77 1.38
CA GLU A 100 -8.88 -24.97 2.72
C GLU A 100 -7.59 -25.81 2.71
N GLU A 101 -7.49 -26.78 1.80
CA GLU A 101 -6.35 -27.67 1.63
C GLU A 101 -5.27 -27.17 0.65
N SER A 102 -5.48 -26.01 0.01
CA SER A 102 -4.52 -25.43 -0.96
C SER A 102 -3.42 -24.63 -0.27
N ASP A 103 -2.30 -24.43 -0.96
CA ASP A 103 -1.27 -23.50 -0.51
C ASP A 103 -1.81 -22.06 -0.39
N ILE A 104 -1.22 -21.32 0.54
CA ILE A 104 -1.47 -19.88 0.72
C ILE A 104 -0.43 -19.11 -0.10
N TYR A 105 -0.90 -18.17 -0.92
CA TYR A 105 -0.06 -17.30 -1.71
C TYR A 105 -0.18 -15.85 -1.24
N ALA A 106 0.96 -15.22 -0.94
CA ALA A 106 1.06 -13.78 -0.79
C ALA A 106 1.55 -13.16 -2.11
N ILE A 107 0.79 -12.22 -2.67
CA ILE A 107 1.08 -11.58 -3.95
C ILE A 107 1.12 -10.08 -3.73
N SER A 108 2.30 -9.48 -3.90
CA SER A 108 2.53 -8.06 -3.66
C SER A 108 3.06 -7.38 -4.93
N VAL A 109 2.42 -6.28 -5.32
CA VAL A 109 2.80 -5.47 -6.48
C VAL A 109 2.87 -4.00 -6.05
N THR A 110 4.04 -3.39 -6.24
CA THR A 110 4.28 -1.97 -6.01
C THR A 110 4.74 -1.31 -7.30
N ILE A 111 4.14 -0.18 -7.67
CA ILE A 111 4.52 0.63 -8.83
C ILE A 111 4.75 2.06 -8.36
N ASN A 112 5.98 2.56 -8.56
CA ASN A 112 6.37 3.93 -8.25
C ASN A 112 6.73 4.69 -9.54
N ASN A 113 6.22 5.90 -9.70
CA ASN A 113 6.52 6.81 -10.80
C ASN A 113 6.62 8.24 -10.28
N ARG A 114 7.85 8.77 -10.32
CA ARG A 114 8.19 10.11 -9.81
C ARG A 114 7.75 11.26 -10.72
N GLU A 115 7.41 10.98 -11.98
CA GLU A 115 7.12 12.01 -12.99
C GLU A 115 5.61 12.19 -13.21
N GLN A 116 4.85 11.10 -13.12
CA GLN A 116 3.43 11.09 -13.43
C GLN A 116 2.63 10.14 -12.54
N ALA A 117 1.33 10.40 -12.41
CA ALA A 117 0.43 9.46 -11.76
C ALA A 117 0.43 8.09 -12.46
N VAL A 118 0.32 7.02 -11.69
CA VAL A 118 0.21 5.66 -12.22
C VAL A 118 -1.22 5.41 -12.68
N ASP A 119 -1.37 4.78 -13.84
CA ASP A 119 -2.67 4.33 -14.37
C ASP A 119 -3.22 3.17 -13.51
N GLY A 120 -4.14 3.50 -12.61
CA GLY A 120 -4.71 2.55 -11.65
C GLY A 120 -5.44 1.38 -12.30
N GLN A 121 -6.10 1.61 -13.43
CA GLN A 121 -6.82 0.54 -14.12
C GLN A 121 -5.84 -0.46 -14.74
N LYS A 122 -4.78 0.02 -15.40
CA LYS A 122 -3.75 -0.88 -15.95
C LYS A 122 -2.99 -1.63 -14.87
N ALA A 123 -2.66 -0.97 -13.76
CA ALA A 123 -2.00 -1.60 -12.62
C ALA A 123 -2.88 -2.71 -12.01
N ALA A 124 -4.18 -2.45 -11.82
CA ALA A 124 -5.11 -3.45 -11.35
C ALA A 124 -5.24 -4.63 -12.33
N GLN A 125 -5.37 -4.37 -13.63
CA GLN A 125 -5.44 -5.43 -14.65
C GLN A 125 -4.18 -6.30 -14.69
N LEU A 126 -2.99 -5.70 -14.59
CA LEU A 126 -1.73 -6.43 -14.50
C LEU A 126 -1.70 -7.32 -13.26
N THR A 127 -2.12 -6.78 -12.11
CA THR A 127 -2.12 -7.49 -10.83
C THR A 127 -3.12 -8.65 -10.84
N SER A 128 -4.35 -8.44 -11.33
CA SER A 128 -5.34 -9.51 -11.47
C SER A 128 -4.83 -10.65 -12.36
N ARG A 129 -4.13 -10.33 -13.46
CA ARG A 129 -3.53 -11.36 -14.33
C ARG A 129 -2.41 -12.13 -13.63
N LEU A 130 -1.59 -11.46 -12.82
CA LEU A 130 -0.57 -12.11 -12.00
C LEU A 130 -1.22 -13.06 -10.98
N ILE A 131 -2.28 -12.61 -10.30
CA ILE A 131 -3.05 -13.44 -9.36
C ILE A 131 -3.55 -14.71 -10.05
N SER A 132 -4.21 -14.58 -11.21
CA SER A 132 -4.70 -15.73 -11.96
C SER A 132 -3.59 -16.68 -12.42
N ALA A 133 -2.40 -16.15 -12.74
CA ALA A 133 -1.27 -16.96 -13.18
C ALA A 133 -0.63 -17.77 -12.03
N VAL A 134 -0.68 -17.25 -10.80
CA VAL A 134 -0.07 -17.88 -9.61
C VAL A 134 -1.05 -18.80 -8.89
N VAL A 135 -2.27 -18.31 -8.62
CA VAL A 135 -3.27 -19.02 -7.78
C VAL A 135 -4.25 -19.85 -8.62
N GLY A 136 -4.25 -19.63 -9.94
CA GLY A 136 -5.22 -20.22 -10.86
C GLY A 136 -6.54 -19.44 -10.93
N PRO A 137 -7.40 -19.80 -11.91
CA PRO A 137 -8.73 -19.20 -12.08
C PRO A 137 -9.66 -19.54 -10.90
#